data_AF-A0A6F8YK83-F1
#
_entry.id   AF-A0A6F8YK83-F1
#
_cell.length_a   1.000
_cell.length_b   1.000
_cell.length_c   1.000
_cell.angle_alpha   90.00
_cell.angle_beta   90.00
_cell.angle_gamma   90.00
#
_symmetry.space_group_name_H-M   'P 1'
#
loop_
_entity.id
_entity.type
_entity.pdbx_description
1 polymer ?
#
loop_
_entity_poly.entity_id
_entity_poly.type
_entity_poly.pdbx_seq_one_letter_code
_entity_poly.pdbx_strand_id
1 'polypeptide(L)'
;MSDFKPGLEGVIAFETEIAEPDKEGGALRYRGVDIEDLIGQVSFGNVWALLVDGRFGPGLPPAEPFPVPVHSGDIRVDVQSAVAMLAPYWGLSQLLDISDVQAREDLARVSVTALSFVAQSARGLGLPAVPQKEIDKASTIVERFMKRWRGEPDPRHVKAVDAYFISAAEHGMNASTFTARVVASTGADAAACISSGIGALSGPLHGGAPPAYCT
;
A
#
# COMPACT_ATOMS: atom_id res chain seq x y z
N MET A 1 -2.13 -11.91 39.15
CA MET A 1 -1.05 -11.65 38.17
C MET A 1 -1.71 -10.93 37.01
N SER A 2 -1.20 -9.76 36.62
CA SER A 2 -1.81 -9.01 35.52
C SER A 2 -1.68 -9.83 34.22
N ASP A 3 -2.80 -10.10 33.56
CA ASP A 3 -2.90 -10.68 32.20
C ASP A 3 -2.33 -9.75 31.11
N PHE A 4 -1.38 -8.89 31.46
CA PHE A 4 -0.73 -7.96 30.54
C PHE A 4 0.22 -8.71 29.60
N LYS A 5 0.03 -8.51 28.30
CA LYS A 5 0.88 -9.05 27.22
C LYS A 5 1.57 -7.89 26.50
N PRO A 6 2.86 -7.62 26.76
CA PRO A 6 3.61 -6.61 26.04
C PRO A 6 3.52 -6.84 24.53
N GLY A 7 3.20 -5.78 23.76
CA GLY A 7 3.13 -5.87 22.29
C GLY A 7 2.08 -6.83 21.72
N LEU A 8 1.15 -7.33 22.55
CA LEU A 8 0.16 -8.35 22.17
C LEU A 8 0.77 -9.69 21.73
N GLU A 9 1.98 -10.02 22.21
CA GLU A 9 2.65 -11.28 21.86
C GLU A 9 1.79 -12.50 22.24
N GLY A 10 1.54 -13.37 21.26
CA GLY A 10 0.73 -14.58 21.41
C GLY A 10 -0.77 -14.35 21.58
N VAL A 11 -1.26 -13.11 21.38
CA VAL A 11 -2.69 -12.79 21.46
C VAL A 11 -3.30 -12.86 20.06
N ILE A 12 -4.34 -13.70 19.90
CA ILE A 12 -5.14 -13.72 18.67
C ILE A 12 -6.08 -12.52 18.71
N ALA A 13 -5.80 -11.52 17.86
CA ALA A 13 -6.59 -10.29 17.82
C ALA A 13 -7.75 -10.32 16.80
N PHE A 14 -7.69 -11.18 15.78
CA PHE A 14 -8.76 -11.41 14.78
C PHE A 14 -8.41 -12.65 13.93
N GLU A 15 -9.38 -13.11 13.15
CA GLU A 15 -9.23 -14.12 12.11
C GLU A 15 -9.12 -13.43 10.73
N THR A 16 -8.43 -14.04 9.77
CA THR A 16 -8.24 -13.50 8.42
C THR A 16 -8.10 -14.61 7.39
N GLU A 17 -8.62 -14.37 6.19
CA GLU A 17 -8.49 -15.25 5.02
C GLU A 17 -7.61 -14.60 3.92
N ILE A 18 -6.94 -13.48 4.22
CA ILE A 18 -6.21 -12.67 3.22
C ILE A 18 -4.85 -13.29 2.89
N ALA A 19 -4.09 -13.65 3.91
CA ALA A 19 -2.81 -14.34 3.79
C ALA A 19 -2.71 -15.40 4.87
N GLU A 20 -2.26 -16.58 4.47
CA GLU A 20 -2.07 -17.73 5.34
C GLU A 20 -0.63 -18.20 5.21
N PRO A 21 0.14 -18.31 6.30
CA PRO A 21 1.32 -19.15 6.28
C PRO A 21 0.87 -20.60 6.07
N ASP A 22 1.57 -21.36 5.22
CA ASP A 22 1.29 -22.78 5.11
C ASP A 22 1.45 -23.49 6.49
N LYS A 23 0.77 -24.63 6.69
CA LYS A 23 0.77 -25.39 7.96
C LYS A 23 2.17 -25.85 8.42
N GLU A 24 3.13 -25.93 7.50
CA GLU A 24 4.55 -26.26 7.70
C GLU A 24 5.46 -25.00 7.72
N GLY A 25 4.90 -23.81 7.50
CA GLY A 25 5.56 -22.51 7.64
C GLY A 25 6.52 -22.13 6.50
N GLY A 26 6.49 -22.85 5.38
CA GLY A 26 7.47 -22.71 4.29
C GLY A 26 7.05 -21.78 3.15
N ALA A 27 5.75 -21.71 2.82
CA ALA A 27 5.25 -20.90 1.69
C ALA A 27 4.23 -19.84 2.13
N LEU A 28 4.47 -18.59 1.75
CA LEU A 28 3.50 -17.49 1.87
C LEU A 28 2.46 -17.61 0.75
N ARG A 29 1.17 -17.56 1.13
CA ARG A 29 0.06 -17.63 0.17
C ARG A 29 -0.84 -16.42 0.30
N TYR A 30 -1.27 -15.86 -0.82
CA TYR A 30 -2.29 -14.81 -0.89
C TYR A 30 -3.61 -15.41 -1.36
N ARG A 31 -4.64 -15.37 -0.50
CA ARG A 31 -5.94 -16.00 -0.76
C ARG A 31 -5.80 -17.46 -1.25
N GLY A 32 -4.87 -18.20 -0.66
CA GLY A 32 -4.58 -19.59 -1.04
C GLY A 32 -3.75 -19.78 -2.32
N VAL A 33 -3.33 -18.72 -3.02
CA VAL A 33 -2.42 -18.78 -4.17
C VAL A 33 -0.97 -18.59 -3.72
N ASP A 34 -0.06 -19.43 -4.21
CA ASP A 34 1.36 -19.32 -3.88
C ASP A 34 1.96 -18.02 -4.45
N ILE A 35 2.78 -17.31 -3.67
CA ILE A 35 3.45 -16.09 -4.15
C ILE A 35 4.36 -16.39 -5.35
N GLU A 36 5.01 -17.56 -5.40
CA GLU A 36 5.88 -17.93 -6.52
C GLU A 36 5.10 -18.05 -7.84
N ASP A 37 3.83 -18.43 -7.77
CA ASP A 37 2.91 -18.50 -8.92
C ASP A 37 2.40 -17.12 -9.35
N LEU A 38 2.54 -16.09 -8.52
CA LEU A 38 2.13 -14.71 -8.83
C LEU A 38 3.26 -13.92 -9.51
N ILE A 39 4.49 -14.08 -9.02
CA ILE A 39 5.64 -13.27 -9.44
C ILE A 39 5.94 -13.51 -10.92
N GLY A 40 5.90 -12.43 -11.71
CA GLY A 40 6.19 -12.47 -13.14
C GLY A 40 5.06 -13.04 -14.02
N GLN A 41 3.97 -13.52 -13.42
CA GLN A 41 2.78 -14.00 -14.13
C GLN A 41 1.68 -12.93 -14.17
N VAL A 42 1.50 -12.21 -13.06
CA VAL A 42 0.51 -11.14 -12.93
C VAL A 42 1.17 -9.85 -12.48
N SER A 43 0.52 -8.70 -12.74
CA SER A 43 0.99 -7.42 -12.23
C SER A 43 0.59 -7.21 -10.77
N PHE A 44 1.27 -6.32 -10.05
CA PHE A 44 0.87 -5.90 -8.70
C PHE A 44 -0.60 -5.44 -8.63
N GLY A 45 -1.11 -4.77 -9.68
CA GLY A 45 -2.51 -4.35 -9.73
C GLY A 45 -3.51 -5.52 -9.69
N ASN A 46 -3.15 -6.67 -10.26
CA ASN A 46 -3.95 -7.89 -10.18
C ASN A 46 -3.82 -8.56 -8.79
N VAL A 47 -2.65 -8.50 -8.16
CA VAL A 47 -2.45 -9.02 -6.80
C VAL A 47 -3.22 -8.18 -5.79
N TRP A 48 -3.29 -6.86 -5.96
CA TRP A 48 -4.16 -6.01 -5.16
C TRP A 48 -5.64 -6.45 -5.28
N ALA A 49 -6.11 -6.76 -6.50
CA ALA A 49 -7.46 -7.29 -6.71
C ALA A 49 -7.66 -8.63 -5.99
N LEU A 50 -6.68 -9.54 -6.08
CA LEU A 50 -6.72 -10.81 -5.37
C LEU A 50 -6.89 -10.59 -3.87
N LEU A 51 -6.05 -9.75 -3.27
CA LEU A 51 -6.07 -9.50 -1.83
C LEU A 51 -7.40 -8.86 -1.37
N VAL A 52 -7.87 -7.84 -2.08
CA VAL A 52 -9.06 -7.05 -1.69
C VAL A 52 -10.36 -7.71 -2.13
N ASP A 53 -10.47 -8.13 -3.39
CA ASP A 53 -11.69 -8.67 -3.98
C ASP A 53 -11.78 -10.21 -3.88
N GLY A 54 -10.73 -10.89 -3.40
CA GLY A 54 -10.66 -12.35 -3.31
C GLY A 54 -10.48 -13.07 -4.65
N ARG A 55 -10.29 -12.32 -5.74
CA ARG A 55 -10.16 -12.85 -7.11
C ARG A 55 -9.34 -11.91 -7.99
N PHE A 56 -8.74 -12.46 -9.04
CA PHE A 56 -8.08 -11.64 -10.06
C PHE A 56 -9.07 -10.76 -10.83
N GLY A 57 -8.63 -9.58 -11.23
CA GLY A 57 -9.41 -8.63 -11.99
C GLY A 57 -8.73 -7.27 -12.05
N PRO A 58 -9.38 -6.24 -12.65
CA PRO A 58 -8.90 -4.87 -12.60
C PRO A 58 -8.94 -4.37 -11.14
N GLY A 59 -7.81 -4.46 -10.44
CA GLY A 59 -7.73 -4.08 -9.02
C GLY A 59 -7.67 -2.57 -8.84
N LEU A 60 -6.53 -2.00 -9.15
CA LEU A 60 -6.25 -0.57 -9.02
C LEU A 60 -6.50 0.18 -10.33
N PRO A 61 -7.33 1.24 -10.34
CA PRO A 61 -7.42 2.15 -11.49
C PRO A 61 -6.14 3.00 -11.59
N PRO A 62 -5.83 3.61 -12.75
CA PRO A 62 -4.80 4.63 -12.81
C PRO A 62 -5.08 5.78 -11.82
N ALA A 63 -4.07 6.21 -11.07
CA ALA A 63 -4.20 7.36 -10.19
C ALA A 63 -4.58 8.63 -10.98
N GLU A 64 -5.53 9.39 -10.44
CA GLU A 64 -5.82 10.74 -10.89
C GLU A 64 -4.56 11.63 -10.81
N PRO A 65 -4.45 12.66 -11.67
CA PRO A 65 -3.31 13.58 -11.68
C PRO A 65 -3.37 14.54 -10.49
N PHE A 66 -3.21 14.00 -9.28
CA PHE A 66 -3.18 14.76 -8.04
C PHE A 66 -1.72 14.98 -7.60
N PRO A 67 -1.25 16.24 -7.53
CA PRO A 67 0.11 16.53 -7.08
C PRO A 67 0.25 16.27 -5.58
N VAL A 68 1.40 15.78 -5.13
CA VAL A 68 1.66 15.64 -3.69
C VAL A 68 1.58 17.04 -3.03
N PRO A 69 0.69 17.25 -2.05
CA PRO A 69 0.43 18.56 -1.47
C PRO A 69 1.53 19.04 -0.53
N VAL A 70 2.30 18.10 0.03
CA VAL A 70 3.43 18.36 0.93
C VAL A 70 4.67 17.74 0.33
N HIS A 71 5.73 18.54 0.19
CA HIS A 71 7.03 18.06 -0.27
C HIS A 71 8.14 18.64 0.61
N SER A 72 8.49 17.89 1.65
CA SER A 72 9.44 18.26 2.70
C SER A 72 10.85 17.70 2.46
N GLY A 73 10.96 16.69 1.58
CA GLY A 73 12.20 15.94 1.37
C GLY A 73 12.30 14.66 2.19
N ASP A 74 11.41 14.44 3.17
CA ASP A 74 11.19 13.12 3.79
C ASP A 74 9.95 12.47 3.16
N ILE A 75 10.18 11.42 2.37
CA ILE A 75 9.13 10.69 1.64
C ILE A 75 8.06 10.15 2.58
N ARG A 76 8.43 9.70 3.79
CA ARG A 76 7.47 9.10 4.73
C ARG A 76 6.50 10.17 5.23
N VAL A 77 7.02 11.34 5.60
CA VAL A 77 6.23 12.48 6.07
C VAL A 77 5.34 13.02 4.96
N ASP A 78 5.90 13.18 3.76
CA ASP A 78 5.17 13.66 2.58
C ASP A 78 3.98 12.76 2.27
N VAL A 79 4.18 11.44 2.22
CA VAL A 79 3.13 10.48 1.86
C VAL A 79 2.10 10.34 2.98
N GLN A 80 2.51 10.24 4.24
CA GLN A 80 1.58 10.13 5.37
C GLN A 80 0.61 11.32 5.42
N SER A 81 1.15 12.53 5.31
CA SER A 81 0.37 13.77 5.36
C SER A 81 -0.50 13.94 4.10
N ALA A 82 0.05 13.67 2.92
CA ALA A 82 -0.68 13.77 1.66
C ALA A 82 -1.88 12.82 1.59
N VAL A 83 -1.72 11.58 2.06
CA VAL A 83 -2.82 10.60 2.07
C VAL A 83 -3.94 11.06 2.99
N ALA A 84 -3.64 11.58 4.19
CA ALA A 84 -4.66 12.08 5.12
C ALA A 84 -5.52 13.23 4.52
N MET A 85 -4.94 14.02 3.61
CA MET A 85 -5.65 15.11 2.93
C MET A 85 -6.64 14.65 1.85
N LEU A 86 -6.60 13.37 1.44
CA LEU A 86 -7.51 12.84 0.42
C LEU A 86 -8.97 12.78 0.91
N ALA A 87 -9.19 12.52 2.21
CA ALA A 87 -10.52 12.46 2.80
C ALA A 87 -11.32 13.76 2.61
N PRO A 88 -10.86 14.93 3.08
CA PRO A 88 -11.59 16.18 2.87
C PRO A 88 -11.60 16.62 1.40
N TYR A 89 -10.60 16.23 0.59
CA TYR A 89 -10.55 16.61 -0.82
C TYR A 89 -11.61 15.87 -1.67
N TRP A 90 -11.80 14.58 -1.42
CA TRP A 90 -12.79 13.76 -2.14
C TRP A 90 -14.13 13.60 -1.42
N GLY A 91 -14.25 14.10 -0.19
CA GLY A 91 -15.44 13.91 0.63
C GLY A 91 -15.62 12.45 1.03
N LEU A 92 -14.52 11.74 1.34
CA LEU A 92 -14.58 10.35 1.76
C LEU A 92 -15.39 10.25 3.07
N SER A 93 -16.36 9.35 3.08
CA SER A 93 -17.23 9.13 4.24
C SER A 93 -16.64 8.09 5.17
N GLN A 94 -17.10 8.10 6.41
CA GLN A 94 -16.74 7.12 7.42
C GLN A 94 -17.14 5.72 6.97
N LEU A 95 -16.31 4.71 7.27
CA LEU A 95 -16.55 3.33 6.84
C LEU A 95 -17.89 2.77 7.35
N LEU A 96 -18.39 3.27 8.49
CA LEU A 96 -19.67 2.84 9.07
C LEU A 96 -20.90 3.37 8.31
N ASP A 97 -20.71 4.43 7.52
CA ASP A 97 -21.81 5.13 6.83
C ASP A 97 -21.91 4.76 5.34
N ILE A 98 -21.06 3.85 4.86
CA ILE A 98 -20.97 3.50 3.44
C ILE A 98 -21.11 2.00 3.21
N SER A 99 -21.40 1.63 1.96
CA SER A 99 -21.44 0.23 1.53
C SER A 99 -20.03 -0.33 1.32
N ASP A 100 -19.90 -1.66 1.37
CA ASP A 100 -18.64 -2.35 1.05
C ASP A 100 -18.13 -2.02 -0.36
N VAL A 101 -19.04 -1.77 -1.31
CA VAL A 101 -18.68 -1.35 -2.67
C VAL A 101 -17.98 0.01 -2.66
N GLN A 102 -18.56 1.00 -1.96
CA GLN A 102 -17.96 2.32 -1.82
C GLN A 102 -16.63 2.23 -1.05
N ALA A 103 -16.58 1.46 0.04
CA ALA A 103 -15.37 1.27 0.83
C ALA A 103 -14.22 0.68 -0.03
N ARG A 104 -14.53 -0.29 -0.90
CA ARG A 104 -13.58 -0.86 -1.85
C ARG A 104 -13.11 0.15 -2.89
N GLU A 105 -14.01 0.96 -3.43
CA GLU A 105 -13.68 2.01 -4.40
C GLU A 105 -12.78 3.09 -3.79
N ASP A 106 -13.13 3.56 -2.59
CA ASP A 106 -12.33 4.51 -1.81
C ASP A 106 -10.96 3.93 -1.50
N LEU A 107 -10.90 2.67 -1.06
CA LEU A 107 -9.64 1.98 -0.77
C LEU A 107 -8.74 1.89 -2.01
N ALA A 108 -9.29 1.54 -3.18
CA ALA A 108 -8.52 1.49 -4.43
C ALA A 108 -7.99 2.87 -4.84
N ARG A 109 -8.86 3.88 -4.78
CA ARG A 109 -8.52 5.26 -5.17
C ARG A 109 -7.43 5.85 -4.27
N VAL A 110 -7.55 5.65 -2.96
CA VAL A 110 -6.54 6.06 -1.99
C VAL A 110 -5.25 5.27 -2.17
N SER A 111 -5.30 3.94 -2.34
CA SER A 111 -4.12 3.08 -2.50
C SER A 111 -3.26 3.48 -3.69
N VAL A 112 -3.87 3.65 -4.87
CA VAL A 112 -3.09 4.04 -6.06
C VAL A 112 -2.55 5.46 -5.96
N THR A 113 -3.26 6.33 -5.25
CA THR A 113 -2.85 7.73 -5.05
C THR A 113 -1.71 7.84 -4.04
N ALA A 114 -1.70 7.00 -3.00
CA ALA A 114 -0.56 6.84 -2.09
C ALA A 114 0.70 6.42 -2.85
N LEU A 115 0.60 5.44 -3.77
CA LEU A 115 1.73 5.06 -4.65
C LEU A 115 2.18 6.25 -5.53
N SER A 116 1.23 7.02 -6.07
CA SER A 116 1.53 8.23 -6.83
C SER A 116 2.31 9.24 -5.98
N PHE A 117 1.93 9.46 -4.72
CA PHE A 117 2.64 10.36 -3.80
C PHE A 117 4.03 9.88 -3.46
N VAL A 118 4.22 8.58 -3.24
CA VAL A 118 5.55 7.99 -3.04
C VAL A 118 6.44 8.30 -4.24
N ALA A 119 5.96 8.05 -5.46
CA ALA A 119 6.73 8.32 -6.68
C ALA A 119 7.07 9.81 -6.86
N GLN A 120 6.13 10.70 -6.55
CA GLN A 120 6.34 12.15 -6.65
C GLN A 120 7.35 12.65 -5.63
N SER A 121 7.20 12.27 -4.36
CA SER A 121 8.14 12.69 -3.32
C SER A 121 9.53 12.09 -3.54
N ALA A 122 9.61 10.82 -3.96
CA ALA A 122 10.89 10.15 -4.26
C ALA A 122 11.61 10.70 -5.49
N ARG A 123 10.92 11.42 -6.38
CA ARG A 123 11.54 12.14 -7.50
C ARG A 123 12.39 13.31 -7.02
N GLY A 124 12.01 13.93 -5.90
CA GLY A 124 12.77 14.97 -5.23
C GLY A 124 12.50 16.38 -5.74
N LEU A 125 12.83 17.36 -4.89
CA LEU A 125 12.48 18.78 -5.03
C LEU A 125 13.10 19.49 -6.24
N GLY A 126 14.20 18.96 -6.78
CA GLY A 126 14.96 19.59 -7.87
C GLY A 126 14.55 19.19 -9.28
N LEU A 127 13.61 18.25 -9.43
CA LEU A 127 13.22 17.71 -10.72
C LEU A 127 11.77 18.08 -11.06
N PRO A 128 11.48 18.53 -12.29
CA PRO A 128 10.11 18.82 -12.70
C PRO A 128 9.27 17.55 -12.73
N ALA A 129 8.01 17.64 -12.33
CA ALA A 129 7.07 16.52 -12.42
C ALA A 129 6.99 15.97 -13.86
N VAL A 130 6.86 14.65 -13.98
CA VAL A 130 6.70 13.99 -15.29
C VAL A 130 5.29 14.29 -15.80
N PRO A 131 5.12 14.76 -17.05
CA PRO A 131 3.79 15.05 -17.59
C PRO A 131 2.86 13.84 -17.55
N GLN A 132 1.60 14.05 -17.16
CA GLN A 132 0.62 12.96 -17.04
C GLN A 132 0.48 12.15 -18.34
N LYS A 133 0.53 12.81 -19.51
CA LYS A 133 0.51 12.15 -20.83
C LYS A 133 1.63 11.11 -21.04
N GLU A 134 2.78 11.28 -20.40
CA GLU A 134 3.89 10.32 -20.49
C GLU A 134 3.68 9.13 -19.53
N ILE A 135 3.10 9.41 -18.37
CA ILE A 135 2.68 8.39 -17.40
C ILE A 135 1.55 7.54 -18.01
N ASP A 136 0.62 8.15 -18.75
CA ASP A 136 -0.51 7.45 -19.36
C ASP A 136 -0.15 6.46 -20.46
N LYS A 137 1.07 6.56 -21.02
CA LYS A 137 1.62 5.56 -21.95
C LYS A 137 1.98 4.23 -21.26
N ALA A 138 2.04 4.20 -19.92
CA ALA A 138 2.33 2.98 -19.18
C ALA A 138 1.10 2.07 -19.05
N SER A 139 1.35 0.77 -19.10
CA SER A 139 0.31 -0.26 -19.13
C SER A 139 -0.03 -0.80 -17.74
N THR A 140 0.89 -0.73 -16.78
CA THR A 140 0.68 -1.23 -15.41
C THR A 140 0.81 -0.13 -14.37
N ILE A 141 0.26 -0.36 -13.17
CA ILE A 141 0.38 0.57 -12.04
C ILE A 141 1.84 0.78 -11.64
N VAL A 142 2.64 -0.28 -11.63
CA VAL A 142 4.06 -0.18 -11.28
C VAL A 142 4.86 0.55 -12.36
N GLU A 143 4.55 0.35 -13.63
CA GLU A 143 5.18 1.14 -14.69
C GLU A 143 4.81 2.64 -14.56
N ARG A 144 3.54 2.96 -14.24
CA ARG A 144 3.10 4.34 -13.96
C ARG A 144 3.83 4.94 -12.77
N PHE A 145 3.97 4.18 -11.69
CA PHE A 145 4.77 4.55 -10.50
C PHE A 145 6.22 4.86 -10.89
N MET A 146 6.87 3.93 -11.60
CA MET A 146 8.27 4.06 -11.99
C MET A 146 8.51 5.21 -12.98
N LYS A 147 7.58 5.46 -13.91
CA LYS A 147 7.64 6.66 -14.78
C LYS A 147 7.50 7.93 -13.99
N ARG A 148 6.54 8.02 -13.06
CA ARG A 148 6.34 9.20 -12.23
C ARG A 148 7.57 9.50 -11.35
N TRP A 149 8.24 8.45 -10.86
CA TRP A 149 9.48 8.57 -10.09
C TRP A 149 10.69 8.94 -10.97
N ARG A 150 11.01 8.09 -11.95
CA ARG A 150 12.29 8.11 -12.69
C ARG A 150 12.23 8.83 -14.03
N GLY A 151 11.05 9.16 -14.54
CA GLY A 151 10.84 9.66 -15.91
C GLY A 151 10.87 8.52 -16.93
N GLU A 152 12.07 8.04 -17.26
CA GLU A 152 12.31 6.98 -18.24
C GLU A 152 12.94 5.76 -17.54
N PRO A 153 12.13 4.91 -16.85
CA PRO A 153 12.65 3.77 -16.12
C PRO A 153 13.11 2.65 -17.06
N ASP A 154 14.23 1.99 -16.72
CA ASP A 154 14.64 0.74 -17.36
C ASP A 154 13.54 -0.34 -17.15
N PRO A 155 13.07 -1.02 -18.20
CA PRO A 155 12.06 -2.08 -18.08
C PRO A 155 12.43 -3.19 -17.08
N ARG A 156 13.73 -3.48 -16.90
CA ARG A 156 14.21 -4.45 -15.90
C ARG A 156 13.96 -3.97 -14.48
N HIS A 157 14.13 -2.67 -14.21
CA HIS A 157 13.80 -2.08 -12.92
C HIS A 157 12.29 -2.09 -12.67
N VAL A 158 11.47 -1.84 -13.70
CA VAL A 158 10.01 -1.94 -13.58
C VAL A 158 9.61 -3.36 -13.18
N LYS A 159 10.16 -4.38 -13.85
CA LYS A 159 9.89 -5.79 -13.53
C LYS A 159 10.34 -6.16 -12.11
N ALA A 160 11.52 -5.69 -11.68
CA ALA A 160 12.02 -5.96 -10.35
C ALA A 160 11.17 -5.31 -9.25
N VAL A 161 10.72 -4.06 -9.46
CA VAL A 161 9.84 -3.37 -8.51
C VAL A 161 8.45 -4.00 -8.49
N ASP A 162 7.93 -4.48 -9.62
CA ASP A 162 6.63 -5.17 -9.67
C ASP A 162 6.68 -6.49 -8.89
N ALA A 163 7.74 -7.29 -9.09
CA ALA A 163 7.98 -8.48 -8.28
C ALA A 163 8.12 -8.16 -6.78
N TYR A 164 8.87 -7.11 -6.43
CA TYR A 164 9.02 -6.68 -5.04
C TYR A 164 7.69 -6.25 -4.42
N PHE A 165 6.88 -5.47 -5.14
CA PHE A 165 5.56 -5.05 -4.67
C PHE A 165 4.62 -6.24 -4.48
N ILE A 166 4.70 -7.25 -5.35
CA ILE A 166 3.95 -8.50 -5.18
C ILE A 166 4.42 -9.23 -3.92
N SER A 167 5.72 -9.46 -3.76
CA SER A 167 6.26 -10.18 -2.60
C SER A 167 6.00 -9.48 -1.25
N ALA A 168 5.90 -8.16 -1.25
CA ALA A 168 5.67 -7.35 -0.05
C ALA A 168 4.20 -6.92 0.12
N ALA A 169 3.28 -7.42 -0.71
CA ALA A 169 1.90 -6.91 -0.77
C ALA A 169 1.12 -7.17 0.52
N GLU A 170 1.40 -8.27 1.21
CA GLU A 170 0.79 -8.64 2.48
C GLU A 170 1.78 -9.48 3.32
N HIS A 171 1.79 -9.25 4.63
CA HIS A 171 2.63 -9.94 5.59
C HIS A 171 1.92 -10.11 6.95
N GLY A 172 0.67 -10.56 6.88
CA GLY A 172 -0.20 -10.80 8.03
C GLY A 172 -0.29 -9.60 8.97
N MET A 173 0.02 -9.84 10.24
CA MET A 173 -0.35 -8.92 11.32
C MET A 173 0.83 -8.17 11.89
N ASN A 174 1.52 -7.52 10.97
CA ASN A 174 2.51 -6.51 11.31
C ASN A 174 1.85 -5.29 11.97
N ALA A 175 2.67 -4.46 12.61
CA ALA A 175 2.21 -3.30 13.39
C ALA A 175 1.36 -2.33 12.55
N SER A 176 1.74 -2.06 11.29
CA SER A 176 0.98 -1.14 10.42
C SER A 176 -0.40 -1.70 10.02
N THR A 177 -0.50 -2.99 9.72
CA THR A 177 -1.80 -3.63 9.44
C THR A 177 -2.68 -3.57 10.68
N PHE A 178 -2.13 -3.85 11.87
CA PHE A 178 -2.87 -3.75 13.13
C PHE A 178 -3.37 -2.32 13.39
N THR A 179 -2.50 -1.31 13.23
CA THR A 179 -2.88 0.10 13.40
C THR A 179 -4.00 0.50 12.44
N ALA A 180 -3.90 0.17 11.15
CA ALA A 180 -4.94 0.49 10.18
C ALA A 180 -6.28 -0.16 10.54
N ARG A 181 -6.28 -1.41 11.03
CA ARG A 181 -7.49 -2.10 11.50
C ARG A 181 -8.10 -1.45 12.75
N VAL A 182 -7.28 -1.01 13.70
CA VAL A 182 -7.77 -0.29 14.88
C VAL A 182 -8.46 1.01 14.46
N VAL A 183 -7.86 1.79 13.56
CA VAL A 183 -8.46 3.02 13.04
C VAL A 183 -9.73 2.75 12.24
N ALA A 184 -9.75 1.71 11.40
CA ALA A 184 -10.96 1.29 10.71
C ALA A 184 -12.08 0.89 11.68
N SER A 185 -11.75 0.23 12.81
CA SER A 185 -12.73 -0.19 13.82
C SER A 185 -13.43 0.97 14.53
N THR A 186 -12.87 2.18 14.50
CA THR A 186 -13.54 3.39 15.00
C THR A 186 -14.45 4.05 13.96
N GLY A 187 -14.57 3.46 12.77
CA GLY A 187 -15.35 4.00 11.65
C GLY A 187 -14.64 5.06 10.81
N ALA A 188 -13.33 5.28 10.98
CA ALA A 188 -12.60 6.25 10.18
C ALA A 188 -12.65 5.92 8.68
N ASP A 189 -12.49 6.93 7.82
CA ASP A 189 -12.49 6.75 6.37
C ASP A 189 -11.23 6.01 5.86
N ALA A 190 -11.26 5.57 4.60
CA ALA A 190 -10.17 4.79 3.99
C ALA A 190 -8.82 5.53 3.97
N ALA A 191 -8.82 6.86 3.80
CA ALA A 191 -7.58 7.64 3.76
C ALA A 191 -6.96 7.78 5.16
N ALA A 192 -7.77 7.98 6.20
CA ALA A 192 -7.31 7.95 7.59
C ALA A 192 -6.73 6.57 7.96
N CYS A 193 -7.37 5.48 7.52
CA CYS A 193 -6.88 4.12 7.74
C CYS A 193 -5.50 3.91 7.10
N ILE A 194 -5.32 4.26 5.81
CA ILE A 194 -4.04 4.11 5.12
C ILE A 194 -2.97 5.04 5.71
N SER A 195 -3.30 6.30 6.02
CA SER A 195 -2.37 7.25 6.62
C SER A 195 -1.85 6.77 7.98
N SER A 196 -2.72 6.20 8.83
CA SER A 196 -2.30 5.65 10.12
C SER A 196 -1.37 4.44 9.97
N GLY A 197 -1.64 3.55 9.01
CA GLY A 197 -0.75 2.44 8.65
C GLY A 197 0.63 2.92 8.20
N ILE A 198 0.69 3.96 7.35
CA ILE A 198 1.96 4.58 6.93
C ILE A 198 2.72 5.16 8.13
N GLY A 199 2.01 5.81 9.06
CA GLY A 199 2.60 6.32 10.29
C GLY A 199 3.26 5.21 11.12
N ALA A 200 2.58 4.09 11.33
CA ALA A 200 3.13 2.92 12.02
C ALA A 200 4.30 2.28 11.25
N LEU A 201 4.23 2.23 9.92
CA LEU A 201 5.30 1.70 9.06
C LEU A 201 6.58 2.54 9.12
N SER A 202 6.46 3.86 9.33
CA SER A 202 7.60 4.79 9.33
C SER A 202 8.60 4.58 10.47
N GLY A 203 8.23 3.83 11.51
CA GLY A 203 9.06 3.58 12.69
C GLY A 203 10.29 2.69 12.39
N PRO A 204 11.42 2.90 13.07
CA PRO A 204 12.67 2.16 12.82
C PRO A 204 12.63 0.68 13.21
N LEU A 205 11.66 0.27 14.02
CA LEU A 205 11.42 -1.14 14.39
C LEU A 205 10.45 -1.85 13.44
N HIS A 206 10.06 -1.18 12.34
CA HIS A 206 9.19 -1.72 11.30
C HIS A 206 9.77 -1.36 9.92
N GLY A 207 9.00 -0.73 9.03
CA GLY A 207 9.47 -0.37 7.68
C GLY A 207 10.48 0.78 7.61
N GLY A 208 10.66 1.55 8.68
CA GLY A 208 11.66 2.61 8.77
C GLY A 208 13.05 2.16 9.17
N ALA A 209 13.29 0.84 9.28
CA ALA A 209 14.58 0.28 9.67
C ALA A 209 15.71 0.80 8.76
N PRO A 210 16.82 1.32 9.33
CA PRO A 210 17.99 1.68 8.53
C PRO A 210 18.50 0.45 7.76
N PRO A 211 19.07 0.62 6.55
CA PRO A 211 19.58 -0.50 5.74
C PRO A 211 20.57 -1.41 6.48
N ALA A 212 21.26 -0.89 7.50
CA ALA A 212 22.20 -1.63 8.34
C ALA A 212 21.57 -2.70 9.25
N TYR A 213 20.24 -2.73 9.39
CA TYR A 213 19.52 -3.70 10.23
C TYR A 213 18.69 -4.71 9.42
N CYS A 214 18.71 -4.63 8.08
CA CYS A 214 18.19 -5.68 7.22
C CYS A 214 19.32 -6.69 6.94
N THR A 215 19.59 -7.56 7.92
CA THR A 215 20.48 -8.72 7.79
C THR A 215 19.72 -9.95 7.34
#